data_AF-A0A7Y8F6S8-F1
#
_entry.id   AF-A0A7Y8F6S8-F1
#
_cell.length_a   1.000
_cell.length_b   1.000
_cell.length_c   1.000
_cell.angle_alpha   90.00
_cell.angle_beta   90.00
_cell.angle_gamma   90.00
#
_symmetry.space_group_name_H-M   'P 1'
#
loop_
_entity.id
_entity.type
_entity.pdbx_description
1 polymer ?
#
loop_
_entity_poly.entity_id
_entity_poly.type
_entity_poly.pdbx_seq_one_letter_code
_entity_poly.pdbx_strand_id
1 'polypeptide(L)'
;MKVRGRPLKVGRFRLMNFVACVVMLTCVLASLEAHAQEAQLLVPQPYSERDRHGVDVMGGAFSHAPATLSIGPRNGGLSFRPVVTDRGRWTHNFMGSVVEACDWHDASNMCELVRGAYRTVTLGDSHAVVFEEQVDGSWAPTNGQSATLTGSGGNWTFVAHDGTIATFAAPTVWEYTGESGPNFKQTSLAALRTLTRPSGLTLTYHYRLNAIGAYTLSSVTSNTGYQLFFEAAASGVPEIAKAIALNTAVEACDPTAPTCTPAGAWPMMTLERSSGSIRATDALGRTTYYNFGPPAAGHLNRVIGVRRPGRTTGYDMTFLYRRYVSTPPEEFPFVEPYGPVASVATDDGLWKYKNAYGSWTRTVENPQGHAVIYEMQEFGISKTARLHKMTDELGRVWTNTYEIRPGIGAVLLSVTRPEGDELVYNFDTRGNVTEERMVSKAPGSPADIVRRATYPSTCANPVTCNLPTSITDARGGV
;
A
#
# COMPACT_ATOMS: atom_id res chain seq x y z
N MET A 1 -64.51 33.69 -8.45
CA MET A 1 -64.67 33.89 -6.99
C MET A 1 -63.35 34.44 -6.44
N LYS A 2 -63.44 35.47 -5.58
CA LYS A 2 -62.45 36.53 -5.31
C LYS A 2 -61.01 36.10 -4.97
N VAL A 3 -60.06 36.74 -5.66
CA VAL A 3 -58.61 36.83 -5.43
C VAL A 3 -58.32 37.66 -4.16
N ARG A 4 -57.34 37.25 -3.34
CA ARG A 4 -56.71 38.10 -2.31
C ARG A 4 -55.19 38.08 -2.44
N GLY A 5 -54.64 39.19 -2.92
CA GLY A 5 -53.21 39.48 -2.93
C GLY A 5 -52.72 39.99 -1.58
N ARG A 6 -51.44 39.74 -1.29
CA ARG A 6 -50.70 40.35 -0.16
C ARG A 6 -49.86 41.53 -0.70
N PRO A 7 -49.75 42.65 0.04
CA PRO A 7 -49.00 43.81 -0.42
C PRO A 7 -47.52 43.75 -0.08
N LEU A 8 -46.69 44.18 -1.03
CA LEU A 8 -45.29 44.57 -0.83
C LEU A 8 -45.21 45.83 0.02
N LYS A 9 -44.34 45.84 1.04
CA LYS A 9 -43.89 47.06 1.72
C LYS A 9 -42.58 47.53 1.07
N VAL A 10 -42.65 48.70 0.45
CA VAL A 10 -41.50 49.49 -0.02
C VAL A 10 -41.18 50.52 1.07
N GLY A 11 -39.97 50.46 1.62
CA GLY A 11 -39.42 51.48 2.51
C GLY A 11 -38.30 52.24 1.81
N ARG A 12 -38.48 53.57 1.68
CA ARG A 12 -37.56 54.52 1.04
C ARG A 12 -36.86 55.40 2.10
N PHE A 13 -35.58 55.69 1.84
CA PHE A 13 -34.82 56.93 2.11
C PHE A 13 -34.38 57.34 3.55
N ARG A 14 -33.05 57.51 3.72
CA ARG A 14 -32.27 58.75 4.00
C ARG A 14 -30.79 58.36 4.18
N LEU A 15 -29.85 58.72 3.32
CA LEU A 15 -29.14 60.01 3.07
C LEU A 15 -28.27 60.54 4.23
N MET A 16 -26.95 60.46 3.99
CA MET A 16 -25.81 61.29 4.44
C MET A 16 -25.41 61.31 5.93
N ASN A 17 -24.17 60.86 6.18
CA ASN A 17 -23.12 61.75 6.71
C ASN A 17 -21.72 61.33 6.26
N PHE A 18 -21.02 62.31 5.70
CA PHE A 18 -19.61 62.35 5.35
C PHE A 18 -18.75 62.25 6.61
N VAL A 19 -17.78 61.33 6.66
CA VAL A 19 -16.53 61.52 7.40
C VAL A 19 -15.39 61.01 6.52
N ALA A 20 -14.54 61.95 6.13
CA ALA A 20 -13.28 61.71 5.46
C ALA A 20 -12.33 60.97 6.40
N CYS A 21 -11.78 59.83 5.96
CA CYS A 21 -10.62 59.23 6.60
C CYS A 21 -9.56 58.88 5.55
N VAL A 22 -8.47 59.62 5.71
CA VAL A 22 -7.17 59.63 5.06
C VAL A 22 -6.47 58.26 5.10
N VAL A 23 -5.91 57.87 3.94
CA VAL A 23 -4.68 57.07 3.70
C VAL A 23 -4.57 55.69 4.38
N MET A 24 -4.55 54.65 3.54
CA MET A 24 -3.50 53.61 3.50
C MET A 24 -3.77 52.72 2.29
N LEU A 25 -3.11 53.00 1.17
CA LEU A 25 -3.02 52.09 0.04
C LEU A 25 -2.04 50.99 0.44
N THR A 26 -2.51 50.02 1.21
CA THR A 26 -1.77 48.79 1.49
C THR A 26 -1.71 47.98 0.19
N CYS A 27 -0.56 48.02 -0.47
CA CYS A 27 -0.15 46.98 -1.41
C CYS A 27 -0.26 45.64 -0.68
N VAL A 28 -1.36 44.93 -0.89
CA VAL A 28 -1.45 43.51 -0.60
C VAL A 28 -0.50 42.85 -1.60
N LEU A 29 0.77 42.74 -1.21
CA LEU A 29 1.70 41.77 -1.79
C LEU A 29 1.06 40.42 -1.54
N ALA A 30 0.27 39.95 -2.51
CA ALA A 30 -0.11 38.55 -2.57
C ALA A 30 1.20 37.78 -2.66
N SER A 31 1.61 37.19 -1.55
CA SER A 31 2.66 36.18 -1.53
C SER A 31 2.20 35.11 -2.50
N LEU A 32 2.81 35.09 -3.69
CA LEU A 32 2.76 33.93 -4.56
C LEU A 32 3.31 32.79 -3.71
N GLU A 33 2.42 31.93 -3.24
CA GLU A 33 2.82 30.68 -2.62
C GLU A 33 3.63 29.95 -3.68
N ALA A 34 4.95 29.90 -3.48
CA ALA A 34 5.81 29.04 -4.25
C ALA A 34 5.33 27.63 -3.98
N HIS A 35 4.51 27.09 -4.88
CA HIS A 35 4.19 25.68 -4.88
C HIS A 35 5.51 24.95 -5.01
N ALA A 36 5.92 24.26 -3.94
CA ALA A 36 7.09 23.41 -3.95
C ALA A 36 6.97 22.48 -5.17
N GLN A 37 7.89 22.62 -6.12
CA GLN A 37 7.94 21.80 -7.31
C GLN A 37 7.98 20.33 -6.92
N GLU A 38 7.41 19.48 -7.76
CA GLU A 38 7.44 18.03 -7.64
C GLU A 38 8.88 17.57 -7.38
N ALA A 39 9.15 17.06 -6.17
CA ALA A 39 10.52 16.93 -5.67
C ALA A 39 11.31 15.79 -6.32
N GLN A 40 10.72 14.99 -7.21
CA GLN A 40 11.39 13.82 -7.79
C GLN A 40 10.74 13.38 -9.11
N LEU A 41 11.55 12.94 -10.07
CA LEU A 41 11.08 12.13 -11.20
C LEU A 41 10.79 10.73 -10.67
N LEU A 42 9.51 10.41 -10.47
CA LEU A 42 9.10 9.09 -10.00
C LEU A 42 8.92 8.16 -11.20
N VAL A 43 9.57 6.99 -11.16
CA VAL A 43 9.19 5.91 -12.07
C VAL A 43 7.74 5.54 -11.75
N PRO A 44 6.80 5.65 -12.70
CA PRO A 44 5.44 5.19 -12.48
C PRO A 44 5.49 3.72 -12.07
N GLN A 45 4.70 3.38 -11.05
CA GLN A 45 4.59 1.97 -10.69
C GLN A 45 4.06 1.20 -11.90
N PRO A 46 4.69 0.08 -12.27
CA PRO A 46 4.33 -0.69 -13.46
C PRO A 46 2.95 -1.32 -13.25
N TYR A 47 1.91 -0.55 -13.56
CA TYR A 47 0.49 -0.89 -13.41
C TYR A 47 0.07 -1.25 -11.96
N SER A 48 -1.21 -1.07 -11.64
CA SER A 48 -1.72 -1.60 -10.38
C SER A 48 -1.78 -3.11 -10.50
N GLU A 49 -1.00 -3.83 -9.69
CA GLU A 49 -1.09 -5.29 -9.56
C GLU A 49 -2.49 -5.72 -9.11
N ARG A 50 -3.28 -4.82 -8.52
CA ARG A 50 -4.65 -5.08 -8.08
C ARG A 50 -5.67 -4.53 -9.06
N ASP A 51 -6.63 -5.37 -9.44
CA ASP A 51 -7.75 -4.98 -10.27
C ASP A 51 -8.87 -4.27 -9.46
N ARG A 52 -9.93 -3.85 -10.16
CA ARG A 52 -11.08 -3.14 -9.55
C ARG A 52 -11.89 -3.98 -8.56
N HIS A 53 -11.72 -5.30 -8.56
CA HIS A 53 -12.40 -6.23 -7.66
C HIS A 53 -11.55 -6.58 -6.44
N GLY A 54 -10.35 -6.00 -6.34
CA GLY A 54 -9.43 -6.25 -5.25
C GLY A 54 -8.58 -7.50 -5.44
N VAL A 55 -8.56 -8.10 -6.64
CA VAL A 55 -7.71 -9.26 -6.93
C VAL A 55 -6.37 -8.76 -7.40
N ASP A 56 -5.30 -9.15 -6.70
CA ASP A 56 -3.94 -9.05 -7.23
C ASP A 56 -3.83 -9.98 -8.44
N VAL A 57 -3.66 -9.45 -9.65
CA VAL A 57 -3.59 -10.24 -10.88
C VAL A 57 -2.29 -11.04 -10.98
N MET A 58 -1.24 -10.65 -10.25
CA MET A 58 0.06 -11.33 -10.25
C MET A 58 0.00 -12.55 -9.32
N GLY A 59 -0.30 -12.31 -8.04
CA GLY A 59 -0.41 -13.35 -7.02
C GLY A 59 -1.74 -14.10 -7.01
N GLY A 60 -2.78 -13.53 -7.60
CA GLY A 60 -4.15 -14.05 -7.61
C GLY A 60 -4.85 -13.98 -6.25
N ALA A 61 -4.27 -13.28 -5.27
CA ALA A 61 -4.83 -13.13 -3.94
C ALA A 61 -5.88 -12.00 -3.93
N PHE A 62 -6.98 -12.21 -3.20
CA PHE A 62 -7.94 -11.14 -2.94
C PHE A 62 -7.48 -10.28 -1.77
N SER A 63 -7.66 -8.97 -1.89
CA SER A 63 -7.65 -8.08 -0.74
C SER A 63 -8.44 -6.80 -0.97
N HIS A 64 -9.15 -6.36 0.06
CA HIS A 64 -10.07 -5.21 -0.03
C HIS A 64 -10.05 -4.37 1.24
N ALA A 65 -9.84 -3.07 1.05
CA ALA A 65 -9.96 -2.08 2.11
C ALA A 65 -11.42 -1.60 2.21
N PRO A 66 -12.04 -1.59 3.40
CA PRO A 66 -13.31 -0.90 3.59
C PRO A 66 -13.07 0.62 3.64
N ALA A 67 -13.92 1.36 4.34
CA ALA A 67 -13.70 2.78 4.58
C ALA A 67 -12.34 3.03 5.25
N THR A 68 -11.82 4.25 5.07
CA THR A 68 -10.60 4.74 5.73
C THR A 68 -10.98 5.67 6.88
N LEU A 69 -10.28 5.57 8.01
CA LEU A 69 -10.40 6.49 9.14
C LEU A 69 -9.28 7.52 9.04
N SER A 70 -9.57 8.81 9.05
CA SER A 70 -8.52 9.84 8.94
C SER A 70 -8.75 11.04 9.84
N ILE A 71 -7.68 11.74 10.18
CA ILE A 71 -7.70 12.97 10.97
C ILE A 71 -6.53 13.89 10.56
N GLY A 72 -6.78 15.20 10.60
CA GLY A 72 -5.78 16.21 10.26
C GLY A 72 -5.67 16.51 8.76
N PRO A 73 -4.75 17.41 8.37
CA PRO A 73 -4.57 17.84 6.98
C PRO A 73 -3.92 16.75 6.13
N ARG A 74 -4.01 16.87 4.80
CA ARG A 74 -3.38 15.92 3.85
C ARG A 74 -1.87 15.76 4.10
N ASN A 75 -1.17 16.85 4.38
CA ASN A 75 0.26 16.89 4.64
C ASN A 75 0.53 17.04 6.14
N GLY A 76 0.36 15.95 6.89
CA GLY A 76 0.66 15.93 8.33
C GLY A 76 -0.41 15.27 9.20
N GLY A 77 -1.57 14.94 8.64
CA GLY A 77 -2.58 14.12 9.28
C GLY A 77 -2.22 12.64 9.31
N LEU A 78 -3.10 11.86 9.94
CA LEU A 78 -3.03 10.41 10.03
C LEU A 78 -4.22 9.78 9.31
N SER A 79 -3.99 8.59 8.75
CA SER A 79 -5.01 7.83 8.03
C SER A 79 -4.80 6.35 8.31
N PHE A 80 -5.81 5.68 8.84
CA PHE A 80 -5.88 4.24 9.06
C PHE A 80 -6.74 3.58 7.99
N ARG A 81 -6.12 2.68 7.25
CA ARG A 81 -6.73 1.89 6.19
C ARG A 81 -6.53 0.41 6.53
N PRO A 82 -7.53 -0.25 7.14
CA PRO A 82 -7.48 -1.69 7.29
C PRO A 82 -7.72 -2.35 5.93
N VAL A 83 -7.14 -3.52 5.71
CA VAL A 83 -7.28 -4.30 4.49
C VAL A 83 -7.63 -5.73 4.91
N VAL A 84 -8.70 -6.27 4.35
CA VAL A 84 -9.00 -7.70 4.49
C VAL A 84 -8.22 -8.46 3.44
N THR A 85 -7.52 -9.52 3.83
CA THR A 85 -6.94 -10.50 2.91
C THR A 85 -7.95 -11.61 2.58
N ASP A 86 -7.69 -12.37 1.52
CA ASP A 86 -8.46 -13.56 1.14
C ASP A 86 -8.60 -14.58 2.28
N ARG A 87 -7.60 -14.71 3.14
CA ARG A 87 -7.61 -15.55 4.37
C ARG A 87 -8.43 -14.94 5.51
N GLY A 88 -9.16 -13.85 5.26
CA GLY A 88 -10.02 -13.22 6.25
C GLY A 88 -9.25 -12.64 7.42
N ARG A 89 -8.02 -12.19 7.21
CA ARG A 89 -7.22 -11.48 8.23
C ARG A 89 -7.21 -9.99 7.93
N TRP A 90 -7.18 -9.20 9.00
CA TRP A 90 -6.94 -7.77 8.88
C TRP A 90 -5.44 -7.51 8.77
N THR A 91 -5.04 -6.81 7.73
CA THR A 91 -3.78 -6.08 7.63
C THR A 91 -4.08 -4.58 7.62
N HIS A 92 -3.06 -3.72 7.66
CA HIS A 92 -3.26 -2.28 7.62
C HIS A 92 -2.00 -1.52 7.22
N ASN A 93 -2.19 -0.27 6.80
CA ASN A 93 -1.12 0.61 6.32
C ASN A 93 -0.08 1.05 7.37
N PHE A 94 -0.27 0.67 8.63
CA PHE A 94 0.71 0.85 9.72
C PHE A 94 1.47 -0.43 10.08
N MET A 95 1.24 -1.54 9.38
CA MET A 95 2.09 -2.71 9.55
C MET A 95 3.47 -2.41 9.00
N GLY A 96 4.51 -2.85 9.70
CA GLY A 96 5.86 -2.77 9.18
C GLY A 96 6.76 -3.70 9.97
N SER A 97 7.55 -4.49 9.26
CA SER A 97 8.44 -5.47 9.84
C SER A 97 9.68 -5.66 9.00
N VAL A 98 10.73 -6.17 9.65
CA VAL A 98 11.83 -6.85 8.99
C VAL A 98 11.63 -8.34 9.23
N VAL A 99 11.45 -9.10 8.16
CA VAL A 99 11.33 -10.55 8.22
C VAL A 99 12.50 -11.19 7.48
N GLU A 100 12.89 -12.38 7.91
CA GLU A 100 13.75 -13.23 7.10
C GLU A 100 12.99 -13.65 5.85
N ALA A 101 13.57 -13.41 4.67
CA ALA A 101 12.94 -13.85 3.44
C ALA A 101 13.14 -15.36 3.28
N CYS A 102 12.12 -16.04 2.78
CA CYS A 102 12.20 -17.45 2.44
C CYS A 102 11.66 -17.68 1.04
N ASP A 103 12.19 -18.70 0.38
CA ASP A 103 11.59 -19.19 -0.85
C ASP A 103 10.44 -20.10 -0.44
N TRP A 104 9.26 -19.80 -0.97
CA TRP A 104 8.10 -20.62 -0.72
C TRP A 104 8.17 -21.82 -1.64
N HIS A 105 8.51 -22.97 -1.08
CA HIS A 105 8.62 -24.19 -1.86
C HIS A 105 7.23 -24.84 -1.97
N ASP A 106 6.53 -24.59 -3.09
CA ASP A 106 5.16 -25.06 -3.35
C ASP A 106 4.96 -26.56 -3.06
N ALA A 107 5.95 -27.39 -3.38
CA ALA A 107 5.84 -28.85 -3.22
C ALA A 107 5.83 -29.31 -1.77
N SER A 108 6.52 -28.60 -0.87
CA SER A 108 6.60 -28.92 0.56
C SER A 108 5.72 -27.98 1.40
N ASN A 109 5.13 -26.95 0.78
CA ASN A 109 4.45 -25.84 1.44
C ASN A 109 5.30 -25.23 2.55
N MET A 110 6.62 -25.29 2.41
CA MET A 110 7.56 -24.84 3.42
C MET A 110 8.25 -23.57 2.93
N CYS A 111 8.38 -22.65 3.86
CA CYS A 111 9.28 -21.50 3.78
C CYS A 111 10.70 -22.06 3.96
N GLU A 112 11.34 -22.46 2.85
CA GLU A 112 12.73 -22.87 2.90
C GLU A 112 13.55 -21.58 2.99
N LEU A 113 14.30 -21.45 4.08
CA LEU A 113 15.27 -20.38 4.21
C LEU A 113 16.17 -20.45 3.00
N VAL A 114 16.08 -19.43 2.13
CA VAL A 114 16.95 -19.35 0.97
C VAL A 114 18.36 -19.37 1.52
N ARG A 115 19.21 -20.28 1.02
CA ARG A 115 20.62 -20.29 1.41
C ARG A 115 21.25 -18.99 0.91
N GLY A 116 21.30 -18.00 1.79
CA GLY A 116 21.64 -16.60 1.54
C GLY A 116 20.83 -15.75 2.52
N ALA A 117 21.44 -14.87 3.29
CA ALA A 117 20.67 -14.07 4.24
C ALA A 117 19.90 -13.02 3.44
N TYR A 118 18.63 -13.30 3.15
CA TYR A 118 17.71 -12.33 2.56
C TYR A 118 16.79 -11.77 3.64
N ARG A 119 16.43 -10.49 3.51
CA ARG A 119 15.53 -9.80 4.44
C ARG A 119 14.47 -9.06 3.66
N THR A 120 13.20 -9.25 4.03
CA THR A 120 12.11 -8.45 3.47
C THR A 120 11.75 -7.38 4.47
N VAL A 121 11.90 -6.12 4.07
CA VAL A 121 11.41 -4.96 4.82
C VAL A 121 10.06 -4.60 4.27
N THR A 122 9.05 -4.55 5.14
CA THR A 122 7.70 -4.10 4.79
C THR A 122 7.38 -2.77 5.47
N LEU A 123 6.80 -1.84 4.71
CA LEU A 123 6.24 -0.58 5.20
C LEU A 123 4.83 -0.39 4.66
N GLY A 124 3.85 -0.55 5.54
CA GLY A 124 2.43 -0.35 5.25
C GLY A 124 1.89 -1.28 4.16
N ASP A 125 1.04 -0.72 3.30
CA ASP A 125 0.27 -1.48 2.30
C ASP A 125 1.00 -1.73 0.98
N SER A 126 2.15 -1.09 0.73
CA SER A 126 2.67 -0.93 -0.64
C SER A 126 4.17 -1.11 -0.84
N HIS A 127 4.97 -1.19 0.22
CA HIS A 127 6.41 -1.28 0.08
C HIS A 127 6.95 -2.53 0.73
N ALA A 128 7.27 -3.52 -0.09
CA ALA A 128 8.16 -4.60 0.28
C ALA A 128 9.47 -4.44 -0.50
N VAL A 129 10.59 -4.35 0.21
CA VAL A 129 11.93 -4.37 -0.37
C VAL A 129 12.63 -5.60 0.15
N VAL A 130 13.06 -6.47 -0.76
CA VAL A 130 13.90 -7.61 -0.43
C VAL A 130 15.35 -7.16 -0.52
N PHE A 131 16.12 -7.50 0.49
CA PHE A 131 17.55 -7.24 0.60
C PHE A 131 18.30 -8.56 0.62
N GLU A 132 19.49 -8.57 0.03
CA GLU A 132 20.45 -9.66 0.02
C GLU A 132 21.71 -9.24 0.78
N GLU A 133 22.12 -10.06 1.74
CA GLU A 133 23.40 -9.88 2.44
C GLU A 133 24.57 -10.13 1.47
N GLN A 134 25.46 -9.17 1.41
CA GLN A 134 26.67 -9.19 0.61
C GLN A 134 27.81 -9.88 1.38
N VAL A 135 28.90 -10.21 0.68
CA VAL A 135 30.07 -10.91 1.27
C VAL A 135 30.70 -10.13 2.44
N ASP A 136 30.56 -8.80 2.47
CA ASP A 136 31.05 -7.91 3.52
C ASP A 136 30.05 -7.71 4.68
N GLY A 137 28.90 -8.39 4.65
CA GLY A 137 27.82 -8.26 5.63
C GLY A 137 26.91 -7.04 5.41
N SER A 138 27.11 -6.27 4.34
CA SER A 138 26.18 -5.20 3.94
C SER A 138 24.91 -5.76 3.29
N TRP A 139 23.85 -4.95 3.21
CA TRP A 139 22.57 -5.36 2.62
C TRP A 139 22.31 -4.58 1.34
N ALA A 140 22.15 -5.29 0.22
CA ALA A 140 21.80 -4.70 -1.07
C ALA A 140 20.35 -5.01 -1.46
N PRO A 141 19.55 -4.03 -1.91
CA PRO A 141 18.19 -4.27 -2.38
C PRO A 141 18.19 -5.11 -3.67
N THR A 142 17.17 -5.95 -3.85
CA THR A 142 17.02 -6.81 -5.05
C THR A 142 16.01 -6.30 -6.06
N ASN A 143 15.29 -5.21 -5.74
CA ASN A 143 14.06 -4.81 -6.42
C ASN A 143 14.18 -3.58 -7.35
N GLY A 144 15.39 -3.10 -7.61
CA GLY A 144 15.68 -1.94 -8.45
C GLY A 144 15.67 -0.59 -7.74
N GLN A 145 15.50 -0.55 -6.42
CA GLN A 145 15.38 0.71 -5.67
C GLN A 145 16.67 1.04 -4.93
N SER A 146 17.00 2.33 -4.78
CA SER A 146 18.20 2.80 -4.05
C SER A 146 18.05 2.72 -2.52
N ALA A 147 17.26 1.79 -2.02
CA ALA A 147 16.99 1.65 -0.60
C ALA A 147 18.20 1.05 0.13
N THR A 148 18.37 1.40 1.40
CA THR A 148 19.42 0.83 2.25
C THR A 148 18.82 0.16 3.47
N LEU A 149 19.44 -0.91 3.92
CA LEU A 149 19.12 -1.58 5.18
C LEU A 149 20.41 -1.72 5.99
N THR A 150 20.35 -1.29 7.24
CA THR A 150 21.47 -1.42 8.18
C THR A 150 20.95 -1.93 9.51
N GLY A 151 21.76 -2.68 10.24
CA GLY A 151 21.42 -3.18 11.57
C GLY A 151 21.58 -4.67 11.72
N SER A 152 21.36 -5.14 12.95
CA SER A 152 21.45 -6.53 13.38
C SER A 152 20.76 -6.70 14.73
N GLY A 153 20.59 -7.93 15.20
CA GLY A 153 20.13 -8.21 16.58
C GLY A 153 18.75 -7.63 16.92
N GLY A 154 17.85 -7.52 15.93
CA GLY A 154 16.49 -6.99 16.10
C GLY A 154 16.37 -5.46 15.99
N ASN A 155 17.48 -4.73 15.84
CA ASN A 155 17.44 -3.29 15.57
C ASN A 155 17.86 -3.03 14.13
N TRP A 156 16.96 -2.47 13.34
CA TRP A 156 17.17 -2.22 11.92
C TRP A 156 16.82 -0.78 11.56
N THR A 157 17.56 -0.21 10.63
CA THR A 157 17.25 1.07 10.01
C THR A 157 17.16 0.86 8.51
N PHE A 158 15.99 1.16 7.96
CA PHE A 158 15.72 1.16 6.54
C PHE A 158 15.61 2.60 6.06
N VAL A 159 16.28 2.92 4.97
CA VAL A 159 16.12 4.20 4.26
C VAL A 159 15.57 3.88 2.88
N ALA A 160 14.35 4.30 2.61
CA ALA A 160 13.69 4.14 1.33
C ALA A 160 14.33 5.05 0.26
N HIS A 161 14.02 4.77 -1.00
CA HIS A 161 14.47 5.57 -2.15
C HIS A 161 14.06 7.05 -2.06
N ASP A 162 12.87 7.34 -1.54
CA ASP A 162 12.35 8.71 -1.39
C ASP A 162 13.01 9.46 -0.21
N GLY A 163 13.89 8.82 0.57
CA GLY A 163 14.48 9.38 1.78
C GLY A 163 13.68 9.14 3.05
N THR A 164 12.56 8.40 2.99
CA THR A 164 11.83 7.97 4.20
C THR A 164 12.74 7.07 5.04
N ILE A 165 12.87 7.39 6.32
CA ILE A 165 13.66 6.62 7.28
C ILE A 165 12.71 5.86 8.19
N ALA A 166 12.83 4.54 8.23
CA ALA A 166 12.11 3.67 9.15
C ALA A 166 13.09 2.98 10.10
N THR A 167 12.85 3.10 11.41
CA THR A 167 13.58 2.30 12.39
C THR A 167 12.69 1.16 12.87
N PHE A 168 13.29 0.01 13.09
CA PHE A 168 12.65 -1.17 13.61
C PHE A 168 13.42 -1.61 14.84
N ALA A 169 12.71 -2.11 15.83
CA ALA A 169 13.34 -2.70 17.00
C ALA A 169 12.62 -3.99 17.36
N ALA A 170 13.31 -4.81 18.14
CA ALA A 170 12.66 -5.79 18.98
C ALA A 170 11.56 -5.07 19.79
N PRO A 171 10.39 -5.68 19.85
CA PRO A 171 10.28 -7.06 20.23
C PRO A 171 9.84 -7.94 19.07
N THR A 172 10.30 -9.18 19.11
CA THR A 172 9.73 -10.28 18.33
C THR A 172 8.21 -10.16 18.36
N VAL A 173 7.62 -9.79 17.22
CA VAL A 173 6.21 -10.13 16.98
C VAL A 173 6.22 -11.64 17.11
N TRP A 174 5.54 -12.14 18.15
CA TRP A 174 5.39 -13.54 18.53
C TRP A 174 5.88 -14.49 17.43
N GLU A 175 6.93 -15.27 17.69
CA GLU A 175 7.21 -16.43 16.84
C GLU A 175 5.90 -17.18 16.73
N TYR A 176 5.28 -17.21 15.56
CA TYR A 176 4.00 -17.87 15.37
C TYR A 176 4.22 -19.37 15.60
N THR A 177 4.16 -19.80 16.85
CA THR A 177 4.08 -21.20 17.25
C THR A 177 2.62 -21.64 17.13
N GLY A 178 1.99 -21.34 15.99
CA GLY A 178 0.68 -21.91 15.69
C GLY A 178 0.75 -23.43 15.86
N GLU A 179 -0.37 -24.04 16.27
CA GLU A 179 -0.56 -25.44 16.69
C GLU A 179 -0.06 -26.53 15.72
N SER A 180 0.57 -26.17 14.60
CA SER A 180 1.10 -27.05 13.56
C SER A 180 2.63 -27.02 13.51
N GLY A 181 3.27 -27.54 14.56
CA GLY A 181 4.64 -28.06 14.51
C GLY A 181 5.81 -27.05 14.44
N PRO A 182 7.05 -27.51 14.74
CA PRO A 182 8.24 -26.68 14.92
C PRO A 182 8.80 -25.98 13.66
N ASN A 183 8.15 -26.10 12.48
CA ASN A 183 8.80 -25.84 11.19
C ASN A 183 8.27 -24.61 10.41
N PHE A 184 7.26 -23.88 10.89
CA PHE A 184 6.70 -22.72 10.19
C PHE A 184 7.09 -21.40 10.85
N LYS A 185 8.38 -21.06 10.84
CA LYS A 185 8.88 -19.84 11.47
C LYS A 185 9.23 -18.77 10.43
N GLN A 186 8.23 -18.07 9.88
CA GLN A 186 8.48 -16.69 9.46
C GLN A 186 8.63 -15.87 10.74
N THR A 187 9.87 -15.69 11.19
CA THR A 187 10.16 -14.87 12.36
C THR A 187 10.24 -13.42 11.93
N SER A 188 9.29 -12.61 12.42
CA SER A 188 9.48 -11.16 12.38
C SER A 188 10.66 -10.82 13.28
N LEU A 189 11.77 -10.40 12.67
CA LEU A 189 12.99 -10.04 13.39
C LEU A 189 12.81 -8.74 14.17
N ALA A 190 12.03 -7.81 13.61
CA ALA A 190 11.77 -6.51 14.22
C ALA A 190 10.44 -5.93 13.73
N ALA A 191 9.83 -5.07 14.55
CA ALA A 191 8.64 -4.31 14.22
C ALA A 191 8.97 -2.82 14.06
N LEU A 192 8.22 -2.14 13.20
CA LEU A 192 8.40 -0.71 12.91
C LEU A 192 8.22 0.12 14.18
N ARG A 193 9.18 1.00 14.51
CA ARG A 193 9.18 1.85 15.72
C ARG A 193 8.97 3.31 15.39
N THR A 194 9.71 3.82 14.42
CA THR A 194 9.55 5.19 13.93
C THR A 194 9.58 5.20 12.41
N LEU A 195 8.85 6.15 11.84
CA LEU A 195 8.88 6.43 10.41
C LEU A 195 8.95 7.94 10.22
N THR A 196 10.04 8.44 9.64
CA THR A 196 10.24 9.85 9.34
C THR A 196 10.25 10.03 7.84
N ARG A 197 9.30 10.81 7.32
CA ARG A 197 9.22 11.17 5.91
C ARG A 197 10.17 12.33 5.58
N PRO A 198 10.53 12.52 4.30
CA PRO A 198 11.35 13.65 3.86
C PRO A 198 10.78 15.02 4.24
N SER A 199 9.46 15.11 4.39
CA SER A 199 8.76 16.32 4.86
C SER A 199 9.01 16.68 6.32
N GLY A 200 9.72 15.84 7.09
CA GLY A 200 9.92 15.99 8.53
C GLY A 200 8.74 15.49 9.38
N LEU A 201 7.68 14.96 8.75
CA LEU A 201 6.64 14.24 9.48
C LEU A 201 7.24 12.97 10.09
N THR A 202 7.19 12.86 11.41
CA THR A 202 7.63 11.68 12.14
C THR A 202 6.44 11.00 12.77
N LEU A 203 6.33 9.71 12.52
CA LEU A 203 5.37 8.79 13.14
C LEU A 203 6.10 7.93 14.16
N THR A 204 5.51 7.78 15.35
CA THR A 204 5.99 6.89 16.41
C THR A 204 4.96 5.81 16.66
N TYR A 205 5.42 4.56 16.66
CA TYR A 205 4.60 3.36 16.78
C TYR A 205 4.76 2.79 18.18
N HIS A 206 3.64 2.71 18.89
CA HIS A 206 3.59 2.26 20.28
C HIS A 206 2.98 0.86 20.32
N TYR A 207 3.71 -0.07 20.92
CA TYR A 207 3.29 -1.46 21.07
C TYR A 207 3.09 -1.78 22.55
N ARG A 208 2.13 -2.63 22.84
CA ARG A 208 1.93 -3.21 24.17
C ARG A 208 2.02 -4.73 24.11
N LEU A 209 2.54 -5.32 25.18
CA LEU A 209 2.46 -6.76 25.40
C LEU A 209 1.02 -7.12 25.78
N ASN A 210 0.41 -8.04 25.05
CA ASN A 210 -0.93 -8.54 25.39
C ASN A 210 -0.84 -9.72 26.39
N ALA A 211 -2.01 -10.22 26.81
CA ALA A 211 -2.09 -11.29 27.82
C ALA A 211 -1.40 -12.61 27.42
N ILE A 212 -1.20 -12.86 26.12
CA ILE A 212 -0.51 -14.05 25.61
C ILE A 212 0.98 -13.80 25.37
N GLY A 213 1.52 -12.64 25.73
CA GLY A 213 2.93 -12.30 25.51
C GLY A 213 3.26 -11.86 24.08
N ALA A 214 2.25 -11.53 23.26
CA ALA A 214 2.44 -11.00 21.93
C ALA A 214 2.37 -9.46 21.93
N TYR A 215 3.22 -8.82 21.13
CA TYR A 215 3.18 -7.38 20.97
C TYR A 215 2.13 -6.96 19.95
N THR A 216 1.27 -6.02 20.37
CA THR A 216 0.17 -5.48 19.58
C THR A 216 0.37 -3.99 19.37
N LEU A 217 0.17 -3.52 18.15
CA LEU A 217 0.16 -2.09 17.87
C LEU A 217 -0.99 -1.43 18.65
N SER A 218 -0.65 -0.51 19.54
CA SER A 218 -1.58 0.15 20.46
C SER A 218 -1.88 1.57 20.02
N SER A 219 -0.90 2.27 19.46
CA SER A 219 -1.16 3.56 18.83
C SER A 219 -0.06 3.96 17.85
N VAL A 220 -0.39 4.90 16.97
CA VAL A 220 0.57 5.64 16.15
C VAL A 220 0.36 7.13 16.40
N THR A 221 1.42 7.83 16.80
CA THR A 221 1.40 9.28 17.06
C THR A 221 2.24 10.02 16.04
N SER A 222 1.81 11.21 15.61
CA SER A 222 2.60 12.10 14.77
C SER A 222 3.20 13.26 15.56
N ASN A 223 4.36 13.77 15.12
CA ASN A 223 4.93 15.02 15.63
C ASN A 223 4.09 16.29 15.33
N THR A 224 3.02 16.14 14.54
CA THR A 224 2.05 17.19 14.22
C THR A 224 0.85 17.23 15.18
N GLY A 225 0.83 16.39 16.22
CA GLY A 225 -0.22 16.41 17.25
C GLY A 225 -1.45 15.57 16.93
N TYR A 226 -1.31 14.51 16.14
CA TYR A 226 -2.39 13.54 15.89
C TYR A 226 -2.03 12.17 16.45
N GLN A 227 -3.05 11.40 16.84
CA GLN A 227 -2.91 10.04 17.32
C GLN A 227 -3.98 9.15 16.68
N LEU A 228 -3.57 7.96 16.23
CA LEU A 228 -4.47 6.85 15.99
C LEU A 228 -4.29 5.86 17.13
N PHE A 229 -5.33 5.64 17.92
CA PHE A 229 -5.34 4.70 19.02
C PHE A 229 -6.06 3.40 18.61
N PHE A 230 -5.53 2.25 19.02
CA PHE A 230 -6.02 0.93 18.66
C PHE A 230 -6.37 0.09 19.90
N GLU A 231 -7.55 -0.50 19.91
CA GLU A 231 -7.94 -1.51 20.88
C GLU A 231 -7.86 -2.87 20.20
N ALA A 232 -7.13 -3.82 20.81
CA ALA A 232 -7.05 -5.19 20.33
C ALA A 232 -8.33 -5.99 20.65
N ALA A 233 -8.60 -7.03 19.86
CA ALA A 233 -9.69 -7.97 20.12
C ALA A 233 -9.47 -8.72 21.44
N ALA A 234 -10.57 -9.07 22.11
CA ALA A 234 -10.53 -9.83 23.37
C ALA A 234 -10.07 -11.30 23.20
N SER A 235 -9.96 -11.80 21.97
CA SER A 235 -9.66 -13.19 21.63
C SER A 235 -8.21 -13.61 21.91
N GLY A 236 -7.38 -12.74 22.51
CA GLY A 236 -5.94 -12.97 22.71
C GLY A 236 -5.11 -12.86 21.44
N VAL A 237 -5.74 -12.96 20.26
CA VAL A 237 -5.09 -12.75 18.96
C VAL A 237 -4.77 -11.26 18.81
N PRO A 238 -3.56 -10.90 18.32
CA PRO A 238 -3.14 -9.52 18.11
C PRO A 238 -3.86 -8.80 16.94
N GLU A 239 -5.18 -8.91 16.86
CA GLU A 239 -6.01 -8.22 15.86
C GLU A 239 -6.55 -6.91 16.42
N ILE A 240 -6.53 -5.85 15.60
CA ILE A 240 -7.18 -4.58 15.92
C ILE A 240 -8.69 -4.77 15.85
N ALA A 241 -9.41 -4.43 16.92
CA ALA A 241 -10.87 -4.46 17.01
C ALA A 241 -11.50 -3.07 16.92
N LYS A 242 -10.75 -2.02 17.26
CA LYS A 242 -11.22 -0.64 17.19
C LYS A 242 -10.07 0.30 16.91
N ALA A 243 -10.33 1.32 16.10
CA ALA A 243 -9.42 2.44 15.87
C ALA A 243 -10.12 3.76 16.19
N ILE A 244 -9.42 4.68 16.84
CA ILE A 244 -9.91 6.01 17.22
C ILE A 244 -8.91 7.05 16.71
N ALA A 245 -9.39 8.09 16.04
CA ALA A 245 -8.54 9.17 15.54
C ALA A 245 -8.68 10.42 16.43
N LEU A 246 -7.58 10.86 17.04
CA LEU A 246 -7.52 11.91 18.06
C LEU A 246 -6.62 13.06 17.63
N ASN A 247 -6.99 14.29 17.98
CA ASN A 247 -6.09 15.45 17.96
C ASN A 247 -5.58 15.67 19.39
N THR A 248 -4.29 15.40 19.60
CA THR A 248 -3.67 15.36 20.93
C THR A 248 -3.55 16.74 21.58
N ALA A 249 -3.76 17.82 20.84
CA ALA A 249 -3.88 19.17 21.40
C ALA A 249 -5.21 19.41 22.14
N VAL A 250 -6.24 18.60 21.85
CA VAL A 250 -7.56 18.69 22.47
C VAL A 250 -7.74 17.56 23.49
N GLU A 251 -7.47 16.33 23.05
CA GLU A 251 -7.61 15.14 23.87
C GLU A 251 -6.63 14.06 23.41
N ALA A 252 -6.01 13.36 24.36
CA ALA A 252 -5.04 12.31 24.08
C ALA A 252 -5.32 11.10 24.95
N CYS A 253 -4.98 9.93 24.43
CA CYS A 253 -4.94 8.70 25.20
C CYS A 253 -3.49 8.29 25.44
N ASP A 254 -3.22 7.64 26.58
CA ASP A 254 -1.92 7.01 26.82
C ASP A 254 -1.60 6.09 25.63
N PRO A 255 -0.49 6.30 24.90
CA PRO A 255 -0.17 5.54 23.70
C PRO A 255 -0.09 4.02 23.87
N THR A 256 0.06 3.54 25.10
CA THR A 256 0.24 2.12 25.46
C THR A 256 -0.93 1.54 26.26
N ALA A 257 -1.94 2.34 26.61
CA ALA A 257 -3.10 1.85 27.34
C ALA A 257 -3.86 0.75 26.57
N PRO A 258 -4.53 -0.19 27.27
CA PRO A 258 -5.32 -1.24 26.64
C PRO A 258 -6.58 -0.71 25.92
N THR A 259 -7.15 0.36 26.46
CA THR A 259 -8.41 1.00 26.03
C THR A 259 -8.29 2.51 26.09
N CYS A 260 -9.16 3.22 25.34
CA CYS A 260 -9.21 4.67 25.30
C CYS A 260 -10.67 5.11 25.31
N THR A 261 -11.03 5.95 26.27
CA THR A 261 -12.40 6.46 26.46
C THR A 261 -12.39 7.98 26.40
N PRO A 262 -12.23 8.56 25.20
CA PRO A 262 -12.19 10.01 25.08
C PRO A 262 -13.58 10.61 25.39
N ALA A 263 -13.58 11.76 26.03
CA ALA A 263 -14.77 12.57 26.32
C ALA A 263 -15.38 13.16 25.05
N GLY A 264 -14.57 13.45 24.03
CA GLY A 264 -15.02 13.97 22.74
C GLY A 264 -15.64 12.92 21.81
N ALA A 265 -16.53 13.37 20.93
CA ALA A 265 -17.05 12.55 19.83
C ALA A 265 -16.02 12.46 18.69
N TRP A 266 -15.01 11.63 18.86
CA TRP A 266 -13.95 11.43 17.87
C TRP A 266 -14.34 10.40 16.80
N PRO A 267 -13.88 10.56 15.54
CA PRO A 267 -14.06 9.54 14.52
C PRO A 267 -13.48 8.19 14.98
N MET A 268 -14.30 7.14 14.87
CA MET A 268 -13.91 5.78 15.24
C MET A 268 -14.29 4.77 14.17
N MET A 269 -13.59 3.65 14.15
CA MET A 269 -13.89 2.50 13.31
C MET A 269 -13.87 1.23 14.17
N THR A 270 -14.83 0.34 13.99
CA THR A 270 -14.82 -0.98 14.63
C THR A 270 -14.55 -2.07 13.61
N LEU A 271 -13.75 -3.05 14.00
CA LEU A 271 -13.38 -4.23 13.25
C LEU A 271 -13.78 -5.44 14.09
N GLU A 272 -14.70 -6.24 13.57
CA GLU A 272 -15.29 -7.33 14.34
C GLU A 272 -15.13 -8.64 13.60
N ARG A 273 -14.77 -9.69 14.34
CA ARG A 273 -14.64 -11.05 13.83
C ARG A 273 -15.68 -11.95 14.49
N SER A 274 -16.31 -12.76 13.66
CA SER A 274 -17.17 -13.89 14.05
C SER A 274 -16.68 -15.15 13.33
N SER A 275 -17.23 -16.32 13.67
CA SER A 275 -16.83 -17.60 13.07
C SER A 275 -17.03 -17.64 11.54
N GLY A 276 -18.06 -16.97 11.03
CA GLY A 276 -18.42 -16.98 9.60
C GLY A 276 -18.25 -15.66 8.86
N SER A 277 -17.81 -14.59 9.53
CA SER A 277 -17.62 -13.29 8.88
C SER A 277 -16.70 -12.37 9.67
N ILE A 278 -16.08 -11.42 8.98
CA ILE A 278 -15.53 -10.20 9.58
C ILE A 278 -16.30 -9.00 9.04
N ARG A 279 -16.41 -7.94 9.84
CA ARG A 279 -17.06 -6.69 9.42
C ARG A 279 -16.27 -5.48 9.89
N ALA A 280 -16.33 -4.41 9.11
CA ALA A 280 -15.80 -3.11 9.46
C ALA A 280 -16.92 -2.08 9.46
N THR A 281 -17.09 -1.37 10.57
CA THR A 281 -18.03 -0.24 10.69
C THR A 281 -17.25 1.05 10.78
N ASP A 282 -17.52 1.98 9.87
CA ASP A 282 -16.82 3.26 9.81
C ASP A 282 -17.40 4.32 10.75
N ALA A 283 -16.78 5.51 10.76
CA ALA A 283 -17.18 6.62 11.64
C ALA A 283 -18.59 7.18 11.35
N LEU A 284 -19.22 6.81 10.23
CA LEU A 284 -20.58 7.18 9.86
C LEU A 284 -21.59 6.06 10.19
N GLY A 285 -21.15 4.98 10.84
CA GLY A 285 -21.99 3.82 11.16
C GLY A 285 -22.27 2.92 9.96
N ARG A 286 -21.53 3.07 8.86
CA ARG A 286 -21.68 2.24 7.65
C ARG A 286 -20.86 0.96 7.80
N THR A 287 -21.47 -0.20 7.57
CA THR A 287 -20.80 -1.49 7.74
C THR A 287 -20.54 -2.20 6.43
N THR A 288 -19.29 -2.63 6.23
CA THR A 288 -18.89 -3.59 5.19
C THR A 288 -18.75 -4.97 5.81
N TYR A 289 -19.33 -6.00 5.20
CA TYR A 289 -19.21 -7.39 5.64
C TYR A 289 -18.34 -8.18 4.67
N TYR A 290 -17.57 -9.10 5.23
CA TYR A 290 -16.77 -10.07 4.52
C TYR A 290 -17.13 -11.44 5.06
N ASN A 291 -17.80 -12.25 4.23
CA ASN A 291 -18.31 -13.55 4.65
C ASN A 291 -17.31 -14.64 4.27
N PHE A 292 -17.17 -15.60 5.17
CA PHE A 292 -16.31 -16.75 4.99
C PHE A 292 -17.10 -17.94 4.47
N GLY A 293 -16.50 -18.64 3.52
CA GLY A 293 -17.02 -19.93 3.07
C GLY A 293 -16.53 -21.05 3.98
N PRO A 294 -17.30 -22.14 4.13
CA PRO A 294 -16.80 -23.32 4.80
C PRO A 294 -15.52 -23.74 4.08
N PRO A 295 -14.43 -23.94 4.82
CA PRO A 295 -13.25 -24.52 4.23
C PRO A 295 -13.64 -25.96 3.84
N ALA A 296 -13.05 -26.50 2.77
CA ALA A 296 -12.96 -27.96 2.69
C ALA A 296 -12.35 -28.48 4.01
N ALA A 297 -12.71 -29.70 4.42
CA ALA A 297 -12.27 -30.24 5.70
C ALA A 297 -10.74 -30.13 5.86
N GLY A 298 -10.28 -29.43 6.91
CA GLY A 298 -8.86 -29.21 7.20
C GLY A 298 -8.24 -27.88 6.74
N HIS A 299 -9.02 -26.89 6.28
CA HIS A 299 -8.47 -25.65 5.72
C HIS A 299 -8.94 -24.37 6.43
N LEU A 300 -8.22 -23.26 6.16
CA LEU A 300 -8.58 -21.94 6.67
C LEU A 300 -9.76 -21.36 5.89
N ASN A 301 -10.63 -20.66 6.62
CA ASN A 301 -11.71 -19.86 6.06
C ASN A 301 -11.18 -18.82 5.06
N ARG A 302 -11.83 -18.71 3.90
CA ARG A 302 -11.55 -17.66 2.91
C ARG A 302 -12.74 -16.76 2.69
N VAL A 303 -12.49 -15.50 2.31
CA VAL A 303 -13.53 -14.53 1.95
C VAL A 303 -14.21 -14.99 0.66
N ILE A 304 -15.46 -15.43 0.76
CA ILE A 304 -16.27 -15.81 -0.40
C ILE A 304 -17.28 -14.74 -0.81
N GLY A 305 -17.49 -13.72 0.02
CA GLY A 305 -18.50 -12.71 -0.20
C GLY A 305 -18.13 -11.38 0.42
N VAL A 306 -18.35 -10.29 -0.30
CA VAL A 306 -18.24 -8.91 0.22
C VAL A 306 -19.59 -8.23 0.07
N ARG A 307 -20.10 -7.67 1.17
CA ARG A 307 -21.31 -6.85 1.19
C ARG A 307 -20.94 -5.43 1.63
N ARG A 308 -21.05 -4.47 0.71
CA ARG A 308 -20.77 -3.05 0.92
C ARG A 308 -21.90 -2.38 1.69
N PRO A 309 -21.64 -1.20 2.31
CA PRO A 309 -22.69 -0.46 3.00
C PRO A 309 -23.87 -0.14 2.07
N GLY A 310 -25.08 -0.30 2.57
CA GLY A 310 -26.33 -0.05 1.84
C GLY A 310 -26.97 -1.29 1.23
N ARG A 311 -26.22 -2.39 1.03
CA ARG A 311 -26.80 -3.67 0.60
C ARG A 311 -27.38 -4.44 1.79
N THR A 312 -28.68 -4.70 1.76
CA THR A 312 -29.40 -5.36 2.87
C THR A 312 -29.20 -6.88 2.87
N THR A 313 -29.21 -7.52 1.69
CA THR A 313 -29.06 -8.97 1.52
C THR A 313 -28.11 -9.33 0.36
N GLY A 314 -27.55 -10.54 0.38
CA GLY A 314 -26.60 -11.00 -0.63
C GLY A 314 -25.23 -10.33 -0.55
N TYR A 315 -24.46 -10.43 -1.64
CA TYR A 315 -23.10 -9.90 -1.76
C TYR A 315 -22.97 -9.05 -3.01
N ASP A 316 -22.19 -7.97 -2.92
CA ASP A 316 -21.75 -7.15 -4.07
C ASP A 316 -20.68 -7.87 -4.88
N MET A 317 -19.88 -8.71 -4.21
CA MET A 317 -18.87 -9.54 -4.85
C MET A 317 -18.90 -10.92 -4.22
N THR A 318 -18.93 -11.98 -5.04
CA THR A 318 -18.80 -13.37 -4.60
C THR A 318 -17.56 -13.98 -5.24
N PHE A 319 -16.73 -14.66 -4.45
CA PHE A 319 -15.45 -15.19 -4.89
C PHE A 319 -15.50 -16.71 -4.95
N LEU A 320 -14.94 -17.28 -6.03
CA LEU A 320 -14.57 -18.68 -6.08
C LEU A 320 -13.06 -18.78 -6.21
N TYR A 321 -12.46 -19.70 -5.46
CA TYR A 321 -11.03 -19.98 -5.50
C TYR A 321 -10.78 -21.26 -6.28
N ARG A 322 -9.67 -21.30 -7.02
CA ARG A 322 -9.25 -22.53 -7.70
C ARG A 322 -8.91 -23.59 -6.65
N ARG A 323 -9.32 -24.84 -6.88
CA ARG A 323 -8.81 -25.97 -6.10
C ARG A 323 -7.47 -26.41 -6.70
N TYR A 324 -6.42 -26.51 -5.91
CA TYR A 324 -5.21 -27.23 -6.30
C TYR A 324 -5.58 -28.69 -6.54
N VAL A 325 -5.32 -29.16 -7.76
CA VAL A 325 -5.67 -30.52 -8.19
C VAL A 325 -4.59 -31.53 -7.79
N SER A 326 -3.41 -31.08 -7.40
CA SER A 326 -2.40 -31.95 -6.82
C SER A 326 -2.95 -32.51 -5.51
N THR A 327 -3.26 -33.81 -5.47
CA THR A 327 -3.21 -34.56 -4.23
C THR A 327 -1.87 -34.20 -3.60
N PRO A 328 -1.84 -33.52 -2.43
CA PRO A 328 -0.56 -33.32 -1.77
C PRO A 328 0.10 -34.69 -1.68
N PRO A 329 1.41 -34.81 -1.93
CA PRO A 329 2.13 -36.04 -1.59
C PRO A 329 1.71 -36.42 -0.17
N GLU A 330 1.46 -37.70 0.11
CA GLU A 330 1.05 -38.15 1.47
C GLU A 330 2.00 -37.64 2.57
N GLU A 331 3.24 -37.27 2.20
CA GLU A 331 4.25 -36.64 3.06
C GLU A 331 3.97 -35.20 3.48
N PHE A 332 3.09 -34.44 2.80
CA PHE A 332 2.82 -33.03 3.10
C PHE A 332 1.32 -32.71 3.23
N PRO A 333 0.64 -33.19 4.30
CA PRO A 333 -0.81 -32.97 4.50
C PRO A 333 -1.22 -31.49 4.71
N PHE A 334 -0.27 -30.55 4.71
CA PHE A 334 -0.50 -29.14 5.03
C PHE A 334 -0.53 -28.20 3.80
N VAL A 335 -0.37 -28.69 2.57
CA VAL A 335 -0.47 -27.84 1.37
C VAL A 335 -1.87 -27.21 1.32
N GLU A 336 -1.97 -25.88 1.33
CA GLU A 336 -3.26 -25.20 1.16
C GLU A 336 -3.86 -25.60 -0.19
N PRO A 337 -5.02 -26.28 -0.25
CA PRO A 337 -5.58 -26.77 -1.50
C PRO A 337 -6.33 -25.68 -2.26
N TYR A 338 -6.36 -24.45 -1.76
CA TYR A 338 -6.99 -23.33 -2.43
C TYR A 338 -5.91 -22.46 -3.05
N GLY A 339 -5.97 -22.38 -4.37
CA GLY A 339 -5.13 -21.53 -5.16
C GLY A 339 -5.67 -20.10 -5.26
N PRO A 340 -5.24 -19.37 -6.28
CA PRO A 340 -5.68 -18.01 -6.50
C PRO A 340 -7.19 -17.92 -6.78
N VAL A 341 -7.72 -16.70 -6.72
CA VAL A 341 -9.10 -16.40 -7.15
C VAL A 341 -9.29 -16.94 -8.57
N ALA A 342 -10.36 -17.71 -8.77
CA ALA A 342 -10.76 -18.29 -10.05
C ALA A 342 -11.88 -17.49 -10.71
N SER A 343 -12.80 -16.94 -9.92
CA SER A 343 -13.82 -16.03 -10.44
C SER A 343 -14.33 -15.06 -9.38
N VAL A 344 -14.84 -13.93 -9.87
CA VAL A 344 -15.57 -12.94 -9.07
C VAL A 344 -16.92 -12.69 -9.74
N ALA A 345 -18.01 -13.02 -9.07
CA ALA A 345 -19.35 -12.65 -9.50
C ALA A 345 -19.74 -11.30 -8.87
N THR A 346 -20.18 -10.37 -9.70
CA THR A 346 -20.65 -9.04 -9.33
C THR A 346 -22.03 -8.79 -9.91
N ASP A 347 -22.66 -7.66 -9.60
CA ASP A 347 -23.91 -7.26 -10.26
C ASP A 347 -23.72 -7.03 -11.78
N ASP A 348 -22.49 -6.74 -12.24
CA ASP A 348 -22.15 -6.60 -13.66
C ASP A 348 -21.99 -7.96 -14.39
N GLY A 349 -21.94 -9.06 -13.65
CA GLY A 349 -21.74 -10.42 -14.16
C GLY A 349 -20.50 -11.13 -13.60
N LEU A 350 -20.13 -12.24 -14.25
CA LEU A 350 -19.05 -13.14 -13.82
C LEU A 350 -17.72 -12.81 -14.50
N TRP A 351 -16.71 -12.48 -13.68
CA TRP A 351 -15.31 -12.32 -14.09
C TRP A 351 -14.55 -13.61 -13.83
N LYS A 352 -13.70 -14.04 -14.75
CA LYS A 352 -12.90 -15.28 -14.61
C LYS A 352 -11.41 -14.98 -14.64
N TYR A 353 -10.66 -15.66 -13.78
CA TYR A 353 -9.22 -15.50 -13.62
C TYR A 353 -8.56 -16.83 -13.96
N LYS A 354 -7.73 -16.83 -15.02
CA LYS A 354 -7.06 -18.01 -15.53
C LYS A 354 -5.55 -17.84 -15.40
N ASN A 355 -4.94 -18.83 -14.78
CA ASN A 355 -3.50 -18.98 -14.69
C ASN A 355 -3.10 -20.14 -15.59
N ALA A 356 -2.23 -19.88 -16.55
CA ALA A 356 -1.67 -20.93 -17.40
C ALA A 356 -0.45 -21.54 -16.68
N TYR A 357 -0.52 -22.84 -16.39
CA TYR A 357 0.55 -23.56 -15.70
C TYR A 357 1.86 -23.51 -16.50
N GLY A 358 2.98 -23.28 -15.80
CA GLY A 358 4.31 -23.20 -16.43
C GLY A 358 4.55 -21.93 -17.25
N SER A 359 3.55 -21.07 -17.42
CA SER A 359 3.71 -19.73 -17.96
C SER A 359 3.45 -18.70 -16.87
N TRP A 360 4.24 -17.63 -16.86
CA TRP A 360 3.98 -16.46 -16.04
C TRP A 360 2.85 -15.60 -16.63
N THR A 361 1.81 -16.24 -17.19
CA THR A 361 0.68 -15.61 -17.86
C THR A 361 -0.59 -15.73 -17.02
N ARG A 362 -1.34 -14.63 -16.96
CA ARG A 362 -2.61 -14.47 -16.24
C ARG A 362 -3.62 -13.86 -17.18
N THR A 363 -4.85 -14.36 -17.16
CA THR A 363 -5.94 -13.86 -18.01
C THR A 363 -7.14 -13.52 -17.16
N VAL A 364 -7.65 -12.30 -17.29
CA VAL A 364 -8.87 -11.82 -16.66
C VAL A 364 -9.93 -11.65 -17.73
N GLU A 365 -10.93 -12.53 -17.75
CA GLU A 365 -12.05 -12.52 -18.68
C GLU A 365 -13.26 -11.85 -18.04
N ASN A 366 -13.82 -10.85 -18.73
CA ASN A 366 -15.02 -10.13 -18.29
C ASN A 366 -16.32 -10.89 -18.63
N PRO A 367 -17.49 -10.44 -18.16
CA PRO A 367 -18.77 -11.11 -18.40
C PRO A 367 -19.16 -11.24 -19.87
N GLN A 368 -18.63 -10.38 -20.75
CA GLN A 368 -18.86 -10.40 -22.20
C GLN A 368 -17.89 -11.35 -22.94
N GLY A 369 -16.96 -11.99 -22.23
CA GLY A 369 -15.98 -12.90 -22.80
C GLY A 369 -14.74 -12.22 -23.38
N HIS A 370 -14.59 -10.89 -23.24
CA HIS A 370 -13.33 -10.22 -23.57
C HIS A 370 -12.32 -10.41 -22.44
N ALA A 371 -11.04 -10.42 -22.78
CA ALA A 371 -10.00 -10.75 -21.82
C ALA A 371 -8.83 -9.77 -21.82
N VAL A 372 -8.31 -9.48 -20.63
CA VAL A 372 -7.01 -8.84 -20.43
C VAL A 372 -6.00 -9.93 -20.09
N ILE A 373 -4.84 -9.92 -20.76
CA ILE A 373 -3.76 -10.88 -20.57
C ILE A 373 -2.56 -10.15 -19.98
N TYR A 374 -2.05 -10.65 -18.86
CA TYR A 374 -0.84 -10.19 -18.20
C TYR A 374 0.23 -11.26 -18.35
N GLU A 375 1.39 -10.88 -18.85
CA GLU A 375 2.58 -11.72 -18.94
C GLU A 375 3.63 -11.12 -18.00
N MET A 376 4.17 -11.93 -17.10
CA MET A 376 5.14 -11.50 -16.10
C MET A 376 6.52 -12.03 -16.50
N GLN A 377 7.55 -11.27 -16.14
CA GLN A 377 8.94 -11.68 -16.24
C GLN A 377 9.51 -11.86 -14.84
N GLU A 378 10.21 -12.96 -14.65
CA GLU A 378 10.84 -13.32 -13.39
C GLU A 378 12.26 -12.75 -13.32
N PHE A 379 12.63 -12.23 -12.16
CA PHE A 379 13.96 -11.65 -11.91
C PHE A 379 14.60 -12.23 -10.67
N GLY A 380 15.91 -12.47 -10.77
CA GLY A 380 16.78 -12.80 -9.65
C GLY A 380 16.48 -14.14 -8.97
N ILE A 381 17.18 -14.38 -7.86
CA ILE A 381 17.07 -15.60 -7.06
C ILE A 381 15.78 -15.61 -6.24
N SER A 382 15.25 -14.44 -5.87
CA SER A 382 13.99 -14.28 -5.15
C SER A 382 12.74 -14.46 -6.02
N LYS A 383 12.91 -14.87 -7.30
CA LYS A 383 11.81 -15.12 -8.25
C LYS A 383 10.78 -13.99 -8.27
N THR A 384 11.24 -12.75 -8.14
CA THR A 384 10.32 -11.61 -8.11
C THR A 384 9.78 -11.42 -9.51
N ALA A 385 8.49 -11.69 -9.71
CA ALA A 385 7.82 -11.46 -10.97
C ALA A 385 7.44 -9.97 -11.10
N ARG A 386 7.69 -9.38 -12.26
CA ARG A 386 7.18 -8.05 -12.63
C ARG A 386 6.34 -8.16 -13.89
N LEU A 387 5.37 -7.26 -14.04
CA LEU A 387 4.56 -7.19 -15.25
C LEU A 387 5.45 -6.85 -16.45
N HIS A 388 5.60 -7.78 -17.39
CA HIS A 388 6.38 -7.59 -18.61
C HIS A 388 5.53 -7.11 -19.77
N LYS A 389 4.32 -7.64 -19.90
CA LYS A 389 3.42 -7.28 -21.00
C LYS A 389 1.97 -7.37 -20.56
N MET A 390 1.15 -6.43 -21.02
CA MET A 390 -0.30 -6.44 -20.84
C MET A 390 -0.97 -6.33 -22.20
N THR A 391 -1.93 -7.19 -22.49
CA THR A 391 -2.81 -7.09 -23.66
C THR A 391 -4.23 -6.86 -23.16
N ASP A 392 -4.89 -5.79 -23.56
CA ASP A 392 -6.26 -5.50 -23.12
C ASP A 392 -7.34 -6.23 -23.93
N GLU A 393 -8.61 -5.93 -23.61
CA GLU A 393 -9.79 -6.53 -24.24
C GLU A 393 -9.90 -6.26 -25.75
N LEU A 394 -9.20 -5.24 -26.27
CA LEU A 394 -9.19 -4.86 -27.68
C LEU A 394 -7.93 -5.38 -28.41
N GLY A 395 -7.06 -6.13 -27.73
CA GLY A 395 -5.80 -6.62 -28.28
C GLY A 395 -4.69 -5.55 -28.30
N ARG A 396 -4.88 -4.41 -27.63
CA ARG A 396 -3.86 -3.38 -27.50
C ARG A 396 -2.80 -3.83 -26.50
N VAL A 397 -1.52 -3.59 -26.80
CA VAL A 397 -0.39 -4.14 -26.03
C VAL A 397 0.42 -3.04 -25.36
N TRP A 398 0.72 -3.22 -24.07
CA TRP A 398 1.72 -2.48 -23.33
C TRP A 398 2.88 -3.41 -23.01
N THR A 399 4.11 -2.94 -23.18
CA THR A 399 5.32 -3.72 -22.89
C THR A 399 6.22 -2.94 -21.95
N ASN A 400 6.62 -3.58 -20.87
CA ASN A 400 7.60 -3.06 -19.91
C ASN A 400 8.93 -3.78 -20.14
N THR A 401 10.00 -3.00 -20.28
CA THR A 401 11.36 -3.54 -20.34
C THR A 401 12.10 -3.27 -19.04
N TYR A 402 12.94 -4.22 -18.64
CA TYR A 402 13.68 -4.14 -17.39
C TYR A 402 15.15 -4.47 -17.61
N GLU A 403 16.01 -3.89 -16.78
CA GLU A 403 17.44 -4.21 -16.71
C GLU A 403 17.79 -4.64 -15.29
N ILE A 404 18.60 -5.69 -15.18
CA ILE A 404 19.17 -6.10 -13.89
C ILE A 404 20.46 -5.31 -13.69
N ARG A 405 20.48 -4.45 -12.67
CA ARG A 405 21.67 -3.71 -12.27
C ARG A 405 22.34 -4.35 -11.06
N PRO A 406 23.67 -4.58 -11.08
CA PRO A 406 24.39 -5.10 -9.92
C PRO A 406 24.16 -4.24 -8.67
N GLY A 407 23.79 -4.87 -7.55
CA GLY A 407 23.56 -4.20 -6.27
C GLY A 407 22.26 -3.39 -6.14
N ILE A 408 21.45 -3.33 -7.20
CA ILE A 408 20.16 -2.63 -7.18
C ILE A 408 19.01 -3.59 -7.53
N GLY A 409 19.20 -4.47 -8.50
CA GLY A 409 18.19 -5.41 -8.99
C GLY A 409 17.49 -4.95 -10.27
N ALA A 410 16.27 -5.43 -10.49
CA ALA A 410 15.51 -5.14 -11.72
C ALA A 410 14.89 -3.73 -11.72
N VAL A 411 15.34 -2.86 -12.62
CA VAL A 411 14.81 -1.50 -12.82
C VAL A 411 13.97 -1.43 -14.09
N LEU A 412 12.88 -0.64 -14.09
CA LEU A 412 12.04 -0.41 -15.27
C LEU A 412 12.76 0.56 -16.22
N LEU A 413 13.18 0.08 -17.40
CA LEU A 413 13.86 0.90 -18.40
C LEU A 413 12.88 1.63 -19.31
N SER A 414 11.81 0.97 -19.73
CA SER A 414 10.82 1.60 -20.58
C SER A 414 9.43 0.99 -20.50
N VAL A 415 8.45 1.78 -20.92
CA VAL A 415 7.05 1.38 -21.12
C VAL A 415 6.64 1.76 -22.53
N THR A 416 6.45 0.78 -23.40
CA THR A 416 5.88 0.96 -24.75
C THR A 416 4.36 0.85 -24.68
N ARG A 417 3.65 1.83 -25.24
CA ARG A 417 2.18 1.87 -25.29
C ARG A 417 1.65 1.26 -26.59
N PRO A 418 0.34 0.97 -26.69
CA PRO A 418 -0.23 0.33 -27.87
C PRO A 418 -0.06 1.09 -29.18
N GLU A 419 0.10 2.41 -29.13
CA GLU A 419 0.30 3.22 -30.33
C GLU A 419 1.77 3.26 -30.78
N GLY A 420 2.68 2.63 -30.03
CA GLY A 420 4.12 2.60 -30.31
C GLY A 420 4.91 3.75 -29.71
N ASP A 421 4.27 4.71 -29.03
CA ASP A 421 4.97 5.69 -28.21
C ASP A 421 5.53 5.04 -26.95
N GLU A 422 6.67 5.55 -26.47
CA GLU A 422 7.44 4.93 -25.40
C GLU A 422 7.77 5.94 -24.31
N LEU A 423 7.80 5.49 -23.06
CA LEU A 423 8.34 6.25 -21.94
C LEU A 423 9.62 5.54 -21.48
N VAL A 424 10.76 6.21 -21.61
CA VAL A 424 12.11 5.67 -21.35
C VAL A 424 12.72 6.37 -20.13
N TYR A 425 13.41 5.60 -19.30
CA TYR A 425 14.10 6.10 -18.11
C TYR A 425 15.59 5.83 -18.19
N ASN A 426 16.38 6.84 -17.82
CA ASN A 426 17.80 6.67 -17.52
C ASN A 426 18.02 6.80 -16.02
N PHE A 427 19.04 6.08 -15.53
CA PHE A 427 19.35 6.03 -14.11
C PHE A 427 20.84 6.26 -13.86
N ASP A 428 21.16 6.89 -12.73
CA ASP A 428 22.53 6.92 -12.20
C ASP A 428 22.95 5.55 -11.61
N THR A 429 24.18 5.46 -11.10
CA THR A 429 24.71 4.24 -10.47
C THR A 429 24.04 3.89 -9.15
N ARG A 430 23.23 4.78 -8.58
CA ARG A 430 22.44 4.54 -7.36
C ARG A 430 21.02 4.09 -7.67
N GLY A 431 20.58 4.18 -8.94
CA GLY A 431 19.20 3.88 -9.33
C GLY A 431 18.27 5.09 -9.24
N ASN A 432 18.80 6.31 -9.14
CA ASN A 432 17.99 7.52 -9.26
C ASN A 432 17.68 7.82 -10.73
N VAL A 433 16.44 8.20 -11.05
CA VAL A 433 16.01 8.55 -12.41
C VAL A 433 16.65 9.87 -12.83
N THR A 434 17.63 9.85 -13.73
CA THR A 434 18.31 11.05 -14.24
C THR A 434 17.64 11.65 -15.47
N GLU A 435 16.89 10.85 -16.22
CA GLU A 435 16.11 11.31 -17.37
C GLU A 435 14.82 10.50 -17.48
N GLU A 436 13.71 11.19 -17.74
CA GLU A 436 12.45 10.63 -18.20
C GLU A 436 12.20 11.18 -19.60
N ARG A 437 11.98 10.30 -20.58
CA ARG A 437 11.84 10.64 -21.99
C ARG A 437 10.58 10.02 -22.57
N MET A 438 9.64 10.85 -23.02
CA MET A 438 8.52 10.39 -23.84
C MET A 438 8.93 10.46 -25.32
N VAL A 439 9.06 9.28 -25.93
CA VAL A 439 9.46 9.09 -27.33
C VAL A 439 8.22 8.98 -28.20
N SER A 440 8.18 9.75 -29.29
CA SER A 440 7.10 9.68 -30.27
C SER A 440 7.10 8.35 -31.02
N LYS A 441 5.90 7.83 -31.32
CA LYS A 441 5.72 6.69 -32.24
C LYS A 441 6.26 6.94 -33.66
N ALA A 442 6.38 8.20 -34.06
CA ALA A 442 7.00 8.61 -35.30
C ALA A 442 8.38 9.24 -34.99
N PRO A 443 9.49 8.57 -35.35
CA PRO A 443 10.83 9.05 -35.04
C PRO A 443 11.03 10.51 -35.45
N GLY A 444 11.38 11.36 -34.47
CA GLY A 444 11.70 12.77 -34.70
C GLY A 444 10.50 13.73 -34.89
N SER A 445 9.25 13.25 -34.90
CA SER A 445 8.08 14.14 -35.01
C SER A 445 6.83 13.58 -34.31
N PRO A 446 6.29 14.25 -33.27
CA PRO A 446 6.90 15.37 -32.55
C PRO A 446 8.25 14.98 -31.94
N ALA A 447 9.07 15.99 -31.62
CA ALA A 447 10.30 15.77 -30.86
C ALA A 447 9.98 15.16 -29.48
N ASP A 448 10.92 14.39 -28.95
CA ASP A 448 10.80 13.77 -27.63
C ASP A 448 10.59 14.82 -26.54
N ILE A 449 9.75 14.49 -25.57
CA ILE A 449 9.56 15.30 -24.36
C ILE A 449 10.52 14.74 -23.31
N VAL A 450 11.52 15.52 -22.92
CA VAL A 450 12.57 15.08 -22.01
C VAL A 450 12.51 15.88 -20.71
N ARG A 451 12.48 15.18 -19.57
CA ARG A 451 12.69 15.75 -18.24
C ARG A 451 13.98 15.19 -17.68
N ARG A 452 14.77 16.01 -16.99
CA ARG A 452 16.05 15.59 -16.41
C ARG A 452 16.10 15.92 -14.94
N ALA A 453 16.74 15.08 -14.16
CA ALA A 453 17.03 15.33 -12.78
C ALA A 453 18.55 15.25 -12.55
N THR A 454 19.08 16.26 -11.88
CA THR A 454 20.48 16.27 -11.43
C THR A 454 20.52 15.88 -9.97
N TYR A 455 21.47 15.04 -9.59
CA TYR A 455 21.67 14.58 -8.22
C TYR A 455 23.09 14.95 -7.75
N PRO A 456 23.33 15.04 -6.43
CA PRO A 456 24.68 15.22 -5.91
C PRO A 456 25.62 14.11 -6.41
N SER A 457 26.79 14.48 -6.92
CA SER A 457 27.77 13.53 -7.47
C SER A 457 28.43 12.65 -6.41
N THR A 458 28.54 13.17 -5.18
CA THR A 458 29.00 12.43 -4.01
C THR A 458 27.82 12.16 -3.08
N CYS A 459 27.88 11.01 -2.40
CA CYS A 459 26.85 10.65 -1.44
C CYS A 459 27.39 10.55 -0.02
N ALA A 460 27.34 11.67 0.72
CA ALA A 460 27.67 11.67 2.15
C ALA A 460 26.47 11.27 3.03
N ASN A 461 25.25 11.60 2.61
CA ASN A 461 24.03 11.29 3.36
C ASN A 461 22.99 10.64 2.43
N PRO A 462 22.75 9.32 2.53
CA PRO A 462 21.86 8.59 1.62
C PRO A 462 20.44 9.17 1.55
N VAL A 463 19.99 9.88 2.58
CA VAL A 463 18.69 10.57 2.62
C VAL A 463 18.63 11.71 1.61
N THR A 464 19.69 12.52 1.51
CA THR A 464 19.71 13.69 0.62
C THR A 464 20.25 13.37 -0.76
N CYS A 465 21.00 12.27 -0.92
CA CYS A 465 21.61 11.90 -2.21
C CYS A 465 20.61 11.47 -3.27
N ASN A 466 19.51 10.86 -2.84
CA ASN A 466 18.48 10.33 -3.73
C ASN A 466 17.39 11.38 -3.99
N LEU A 467 17.59 12.61 -3.49
CA LEU A 467 16.80 13.77 -3.85
C LEU A 467 17.53 14.56 -4.94
N PRO A 468 16.83 14.96 -6.01
CA PRO A 468 17.45 15.77 -7.04
C PRO A 468 17.78 17.17 -6.53
N THR A 469 18.94 17.69 -6.92
CA THR A 469 19.34 19.09 -6.70
C THR A 469 18.64 20.05 -7.67
N SER A 470 18.20 19.55 -8.82
CA SER A 470 17.41 20.30 -9.80
C SER A 470 16.65 19.36 -10.72
N ILE A 471 15.50 19.81 -11.23
CA ILE A 471 14.73 19.09 -12.25
C ILE A 471 14.51 20.04 -13.42
N THR A 472 15.01 19.69 -14.60
CA THR A 472 14.77 20.44 -15.83
C THR A 472 13.56 19.85 -16.55
N ASP A 473 12.55 20.67 -16.83
CA ASP A 473 11.37 20.29 -17.60
C ASP A 473 11.66 20.24 -19.12
N ALA A 474 10.67 19.80 -19.88
CA ALA A 474 10.79 19.67 -21.34
C ALA A 474 10.90 21.01 -22.09
N ARG A 475 10.67 22.14 -21.42
CA ARG A 475 10.85 23.50 -21.97
C ARG A 475 12.19 24.10 -21.56
N GLY A 476 13.01 23.37 -20.79
CA GLY A 476 14.28 23.85 -20.25
C GLY A 476 14.15 24.68 -18.97
N GLY A 477 12.96 24.75 -18.36
CA GLY A 477 12.77 25.36 -17.05
C GLY A 477 13.38 24.49 -15.96
N VAL A 478 14.07 25.10 -14.99
CA VAL A 478 14.76 24.43 -13.87
C VAL A 478 14.01 24.64 -12.56
#